data_AF-A0A0R3PPN8-F1
#
_entry.id   AF-A0A0R3PPN8-F1
#
_cell.length_a   1.000
_cell.length_b   1.000
_cell.length_c   1.000
_cell.angle_alpha   90.00
_cell.angle_beta   90.00
_cell.angle_gamma   90.00
#
_symmetry.space_group_name_H-M   'P 1'
#
loop_
_entity.id
_entity.type
_entity.pdbx_description
1 polymer ?
#
loop_
_entity_poly.entity_id
_entity_poly.type
_entity_poly.pdbx_seq_one_letter_code
_entity_poly.pdbx_strand_id
1 'polypeptide(L)'
;MAADPYSGPWGGRNCRDSPIQTKRNCSCGHDECEATDNFLKRSFEAVQKRAGLAICDEVQTGFGRLGSHFWGFESQDAMPDIVTLAKGIGNGFPLGAVVTTEEIASSYGKALYFNTYGGNPMATTVGKTVLEVIEEEKLQENCAVVGDYFLKQLSSIDSHLIGDVRGKGLMIGVELIDEDGKPLTGDRLASIFERIKDRGVLVGKGGLNGNVLRIKPPMCITKQNVDTCVSAIADALKQGN
;
A
#
# COMPACT_ATOMS: atom_id res chain seq x y z
N MET A 1 9.79 -6.87 24.30
CA MET A 1 8.96 -5.73 23.89
C MET A 1 8.15 -6.16 22.69
N ALA A 2 6.84 -5.92 22.67
CA ALA A 2 6.04 -6.17 21.48
C ALA A 2 6.48 -5.19 20.40
N ALA A 3 6.81 -5.71 19.22
CA ALA A 3 6.97 -4.86 18.06
C ALA A 3 5.56 -4.43 17.65
N ASP A 4 5.19 -3.22 17.99
CA ASP A 4 3.96 -2.58 17.54
C ASP A 4 4.34 -1.17 17.05
N PRO A 5 4.07 -0.81 15.78
CA PRO A 5 4.42 0.52 15.28
C PRO A 5 3.55 1.64 15.88
N TYR A 6 2.43 1.29 16.53
CA TYR A 6 1.47 2.22 17.12
C TYR A 6 1.46 2.21 18.66
N SER A 7 1.90 1.13 19.31
CA SER A 7 1.96 1.04 20.78
C SER A 7 3.31 0.56 21.34
N GLY A 8 4.28 0.30 20.46
CA GLY A 8 5.60 -0.21 20.82
C GLY A 8 6.64 0.90 21.05
N PRO A 9 7.87 0.51 21.38
CA PRO A 9 8.92 1.44 21.82
C PRO A 9 9.45 2.38 20.72
N TRP A 10 9.05 2.16 19.46
CA TRP A 10 9.58 2.89 18.31
C TRP A 10 8.58 3.89 17.72
N GLY A 11 7.32 3.87 18.17
CA GLY A 11 6.26 4.71 17.62
C GLY A 11 5.14 4.98 18.61
N GLY A 12 4.13 5.71 18.14
CA GLY A 12 2.93 5.99 18.92
C GLY A 12 1.69 5.90 18.04
N ARG A 13 0.50 5.91 18.66
CA ARG A 13 -0.80 5.78 17.98
C ARG A 13 -1.06 6.81 16.86
N ASN A 14 -0.25 7.87 16.83
CA ASN A 14 -0.31 8.96 15.87
C ASN A 14 0.79 8.90 14.79
N CYS A 15 1.69 7.92 14.86
CA CYS A 15 2.83 7.77 13.96
C CYS A 15 2.47 6.91 12.74
N ARG A 16 3.08 7.19 11.58
CA ARG A 16 2.57 6.69 10.29
C ARG A 16 3.61 6.61 9.19
N ASP A 17 3.47 5.58 8.37
CA ASP A 17 4.34 5.35 7.23
C ASP A 17 3.80 6.06 5.98
N SER A 18 4.00 7.38 5.89
CA SER A 18 3.52 8.23 4.79
C SER A 18 4.42 9.47 4.60
N PRO A 19 4.79 9.86 3.36
CA PRO A 19 5.63 11.01 3.10
C PRO A 19 4.89 12.35 3.28
N ILE A 20 3.56 12.36 3.43
CA ILE A 20 2.79 13.61 3.57
C ILE A 20 2.10 13.73 4.91
N GLN A 21 2.62 14.65 5.75
CA GLN A 21 1.92 15.49 6.77
C GLN A 21 0.40 15.75 6.65
N THR A 22 -0.54 15.08 7.35
CA THR A 22 -1.94 15.58 7.39
C THR A 22 -2.53 15.53 8.80
N LYS A 23 -2.51 16.70 9.46
CA LYS A 23 -3.30 17.10 10.65
C LYS A 23 -3.04 16.36 11.99
N ARG A 24 -2.42 15.18 12.02
CA ARG A 24 -2.12 14.45 13.28
C ARG A 24 -0.67 14.64 13.70
N ASN A 25 -0.44 15.17 14.90
CA ASN A 25 0.91 15.25 15.49
C ASN A 25 1.32 13.87 16.04
N CYS A 26 2.32 13.24 15.41
CA CYS A 26 2.98 12.05 15.95
C CYS A 26 3.74 12.43 17.23
N SER A 27 3.83 11.49 18.18
CA SER A 27 4.51 11.70 19.46
C SER A 27 6.01 11.49 19.40
N CYS A 28 6.55 11.02 18.26
CA CYS A 28 7.97 11.07 17.97
C CYS A 28 8.39 12.53 17.74
N GLY A 29 9.67 12.85 17.94
CA GLY A 29 10.21 14.18 17.58
C GLY A 29 9.83 14.52 16.13
N HIS A 30 9.57 15.81 15.85
CA HIS A 30 9.34 16.25 14.48
C HIS A 30 10.54 15.81 13.63
N ASP A 31 10.30 15.07 12.54
CA ASP A 31 11.31 14.49 11.64
C ASP A 31 12.13 13.28 12.18
N GLU A 32 11.77 12.68 13.33
CA GLU A 32 12.50 11.57 13.96
C GLU A 32 11.62 10.31 14.24
N CYS A 33 10.61 10.04 13.41
CA CYS A 33 9.74 8.88 13.64
C CYS A 33 10.43 7.56 13.27
N GLU A 34 11.10 6.93 14.23
CA GLU A 34 11.82 5.66 13.99
C GLU A 34 10.91 4.44 13.73
N ALA A 35 9.65 4.45 14.19
CA ALA A 35 8.74 3.30 14.01
C ALA A 35 8.49 2.98 12.54
N THR A 36 8.46 3.99 11.70
CA THR A 36 8.09 3.83 10.29
C THR A 36 9.25 3.33 9.45
N ASP A 37 10.48 3.53 9.93
CA ASP A 37 11.69 3.17 9.23
C ASP A 37 12.33 1.88 9.78
N ASN A 38 12.02 1.52 11.02
CA ASN A 38 12.67 0.38 11.69
C ASN A 38 11.74 -0.77 12.05
N PHE A 39 10.41 -0.62 11.96
CA PHE A 39 9.49 -1.63 12.47
C PHE A 39 9.68 -3.00 11.82
N LEU A 40 9.69 -3.08 10.48
CA LEU A 40 9.83 -4.34 9.77
C LEU A 40 11.17 -4.99 10.06
N LYS A 41 12.27 -4.24 9.92
CA LYS A 41 13.62 -4.74 10.17
C LYS A 41 13.78 -5.31 11.57
N ARG A 42 13.39 -4.54 12.60
CA ARG A 42 13.50 -4.97 13.99
C ARG A 42 12.58 -6.13 14.33
N SER A 43 11.37 -6.16 13.75
CA SER A 43 10.43 -7.28 13.93
C SER A 43 11.01 -8.57 13.36
N PHE A 44 11.55 -8.52 12.14
CA PHE A 44 12.15 -9.67 11.48
C PHE A 44 13.38 -10.16 12.25
N GLU A 45 14.30 -9.27 12.61
CA GLU A 45 15.46 -9.59 13.45
C GLU A 45 15.05 -10.27 14.76
N ALA A 46 13.97 -9.80 15.41
CA ALA A 46 13.48 -10.37 16.66
C ALA A 46 12.90 -11.78 16.48
N VAL A 47 12.21 -12.03 15.37
CA VAL A 47 11.65 -13.35 15.02
C VAL A 47 12.79 -14.33 14.68
N GLN A 48 13.71 -13.91 13.82
CA GLN A 48 14.85 -14.72 13.37
C GLN A 48 15.79 -15.10 14.52
N LYS A 49 16.04 -14.18 15.47
CA LYS A 49 16.81 -14.47 16.70
C LYS A 49 16.23 -15.61 17.56
N ARG A 50 14.96 -15.97 17.34
CA ARG A 50 14.26 -17.06 18.04
C ARG A 50 14.01 -18.27 17.14
N ALA A 51 14.73 -18.37 16.02
CA ALA A 51 14.56 -19.38 14.99
C ALA A 51 13.15 -19.41 14.36
N GLY A 52 12.41 -18.30 14.43
CA GLY A 52 11.20 -18.10 13.63
C GLY A 52 11.55 -17.59 12.24
N LEU A 53 10.63 -17.78 11.29
CA LEU A 53 10.76 -17.26 9.93
C LEU A 53 9.96 -15.96 9.76
N ALA A 54 10.60 -14.94 9.22
CA ALA A 54 9.97 -13.69 8.81
C ALA A 54 9.38 -13.83 7.40
N ILE A 55 8.07 -13.63 7.28
CA ILE A 55 7.35 -13.67 6.00
C ILE A 55 6.87 -12.26 5.67
N CYS A 56 7.26 -11.73 4.50
CA CYS A 56 6.73 -10.47 4.00
C CYS A 56 5.72 -10.73 2.87
N ASP A 57 4.47 -10.31 3.08
CA ASP A 57 3.43 -10.36 2.05
C ASP A 57 3.53 -9.13 1.13
N GLU A 58 4.23 -9.32 0.01
CA GLU A 58 4.43 -8.29 -1.02
C GLU A 58 3.37 -8.36 -2.13
N VAL A 59 2.28 -9.10 -1.92
CA VAL A 59 1.24 -9.29 -2.95
C VAL A 59 0.65 -7.95 -3.39
N GLN A 60 0.59 -6.95 -2.52
CA GLN A 60 0.08 -5.62 -2.87
C GLN A 60 1.15 -4.54 -3.01
N THR A 61 2.24 -4.66 -2.29
CA THR A 61 3.26 -3.61 -2.12
C THR A 61 4.45 -3.77 -3.04
N GLY A 62 4.69 -4.98 -3.58
CA GLY A 62 5.80 -5.24 -4.48
C GLY A 62 5.62 -4.67 -5.89
N PHE A 63 6.57 -5.03 -6.76
CA PHE A 63 6.60 -4.62 -8.18
C PHE A 63 6.65 -3.11 -8.38
N GLY A 64 7.40 -2.39 -7.53
CA GLY A 64 7.60 -0.94 -7.68
C GLY A 64 6.39 -0.08 -7.32
N ARG A 65 5.32 -0.68 -6.77
CA ARG A 65 4.06 0.02 -6.45
C ARG A 65 4.24 1.24 -5.54
N LEU A 66 5.17 1.15 -4.59
CA LEU A 66 5.47 2.23 -3.64
C LEU A 66 6.36 3.33 -4.22
N GLY A 67 6.88 3.14 -5.44
CA GLY A 67 7.72 4.09 -6.17
C GLY A 67 9.19 4.08 -5.74
N SER A 68 9.45 4.25 -4.44
CA SER A 68 10.83 4.36 -3.92
C SER A 68 11.66 3.09 -4.09
N HIS A 69 11.03 1.92 -3.95
CA HIS A 69 11.68 0.61 -3.96
C HIS A 69 10.86 -0.37 -4.78
N PHE A 70 11.49 -1.45 -5.24
CA PHE A 70 10.80 -2.49 -5.99
C PHE A 70 9.96 -3.37 -5.07
N TRP A 71 10.47 -3.67 -3.87
CA TRP A 71 9.78 -4.38 -2.80
C TRP A 71 9.51 -3.47 -1.60
N GLY A 72 8.34 -3.62 -0.97
CA GLY A 72 7.95 -2.77 0.15
C GLY A 72 8.87 -2.87 1.36
N PHE A 73 9.34 -4.06 1.70
CA PHE A 73 10.25 -4.30 2.83
C PHE A 73 11.60 -3.56 2.71
N GLU A 74 12.04 -3.24 1.49
CA GLU A 74 13.29 -2.51 1.26
C GLU A 74 13.21 -1.09 1.82
N SER A 75 12.01 -0.50 1.88
CA SER A 75 11.81 0.85 2.42
C SER A 75 12.12 0.99 3.92
N GLN A 76 12.39 -0.12 4.61
CA GLN A 76 12.77 -0.16 6.02
C GLN A 76 14.07 -0.97 6.25
N ASP A 77 14.87 -1.18 5.19
CA ASP A 77 16.08 -2.03 5.22
C ASP A 77 15.85 -3.41 5.85
N ALA A 78 14.66 -3.98 5.65
CA ALA A 78 14.28 -5.26 6.20
C ALA A 78 14.63 -6.39 5.23
N MET A 79 15.01 -7.57 5.76
CA MET A 79 15.27 -8.76 4.95
C MET A 79 14.43 -9.92 5.47
N PRO A 80 13.29 -10.23 4.82
CA PRO A 80 12.47 -11.39 5.19
C PRO A 80 13.12 -12.70 4.72
N ASP A 81 12.73 -13.80 5.36
CA ASP A 81 13.13 -15.16 4.95
C ASP A 81 12.28 -15.68 3.79
N ILE A 82 11.02 -15.23 3.71
CA ILE A 82 10.04 -15.62 2.70
C ILE A 82 9.30 -14.38 2.20
N VAL A 83 9.13 -14.26 0.88
CA VAL A 83 8.32 -13.22 0.24
C VAL A 83 7.20 -13.88 -0.56
N THR A 84 5.95 -13.43 -0.36
CA THR A 84 4.81 -13.89 -1.16
C THR A 84 4.40 -12.86 -2.19
N LEU A 85 4.13 -13.33 -3.41
CA LEU A 85 3.87 -12.53 -4.60
C LEU A 85 2.58 -12.99 -5.28
N ALA A 86 1.75 -12.05 -5.74
CA ALA A 86 0.64 -12.29 -6.66
C ALA A 86 0.22 -10.94 -7.29
N LYS A 87 -1.06 -10.78 -7.63
CA LYS A 87 -1.66 -9.53 -8.16
C LYS A 87 -0.85 -8.93 -9.32
N GLY A 88 0.03 -7.97 -9.00
CA GLY A 88 0.86 -7.25 -9.97
C GLY A 88 1.70 -8.18 -10.84
N ILE A 89 2.20 -9.29 -10.29
CA ILE A 89 3.08 -10.25 -11.00
C ILE A 89 2.49 -10.77 -12.32
N GLY A 90 1.17 -10.96 -12.38
CA GLY A 90 0.49 -11.46 -13.57
C GLY A 90 -0.30 -10.40 -14.32
N ASN A 91 -0.36 -9.17 -13.80
CA ASN A 91 -1.13 -8.04 -14.32
C ASN A 91 -2.54 -8.43 -14.85
N GLY A 92 -3.28 -9.24 -14.07
CA GLY A 92 -4.60 -9.76 -14.42
C GLY A 92 -4.62 -11.25 -14.81
N PHE A 93 -3.49 -11.82 -15.22
CA PHE A 93 -3.35 -13.26 -15.42
C PHE A 93 -3.08 -13.98 -14.06
N PRO A 94 -3.64 -15.18 -13.83
CA PRO A 94 -3.42 -15.91 -12.59
C PRO A 94 -1.95 -16.36 -12.44
N LEU A 95 -1.21 -15.66 -11.59
CA LEU A 95 0.15 -16.01 -11.21
C LEU A 95 0.40 -15.61 -9.76
N GLY A 96 1.04 -16.51 -9.02
CA GLY A 96 1.54 -16.27 -7.68
C GLY A 96 2.88 -16.98 -7.51
N ALA A 97 3.71 -16.45 -6.62
CA ALA A 97 5.02 -17.01 -6.34
C ALA A 97 5.37 -16.85 -4.86
N VAL A 98 6.25 -17.72 -4.40
CA VAL A 98 6.92 -17.63 -3.10
C VAL A 98 8.40 -17.60 -3.39
N VAL A 99 9.10 -16.58 -2.90
CA VAL A 99 10.55 -16.44 -3.00
C VAL A 99 11.13 -16.65 -1.61
N THR A 100 12.14 -17.50 -1.48
CA THR A 100 12.78 -17.81 -0.20
C THR A 100 14.22 -18.27 -0.42
N THR A 101 14.97 -18.48 0.67
CA THR A 101 16.33 -19.00 0.63
C THR A 101 16.37 -20.47 0.22
N GLU A 102 17.50 -20.92 -0.31
CA GLU A 102 17.71 -22.33 -0.67
C GLU A 102 17.55 -23.27 0.54
N GLU A 103 18.02 -22.84 1.72
CA GLU A 103 17.87 -23.60 2.96
C GLU A 103 16.41 -23.89 3.28
N ILE A 104 15.54 -22.87 3.20
CA ILE A 104 14.10 -23.03 3.45
C ILE A 104 13.44 -23.82 2.32
N ALA A 105 13.78 -23.52 1.06
CA ALA A 105 13.28 -24.28 -0.09
C ALA A 105 13.63 -25.78 -0.01
N SER A 106 14.77 -26.14 0.59
CA SER A 106 15.17 -27.54 0.77
C SER A 106 14.20 -28.33 1.67
N SER A 107 13.45 -27.67 2.55
CA SER A 107 12.43 -28.34 3.37
C SER A 107 11.22 -28.76 2.55
N TYR A 108 10.98 -28.10 1.41
CA TYR A 108 9.85 -28.36 0.52
C TYR A 108 9.92 -29.76 -0.10
N GLY A 109 11.13 -30.25 -0.41
CA GLY A 109 11.36 -31.61 -0.92
C GLY A 109 11.10 -32.73 0.08
N LYS A 110 10.91 -32.40 1.37
CA LYS A 110 10.58 -33.37 2.43
C LYS A 110 9.07 -33.62 2.55
N ALA A 111 8.25 -32.78 1.92
CA ALA A 111 6.79 -32.88 1.91
C ALA A 111 6.29 -33.09 0.47
N LEU A 112 5.15 -33.76 0.31
CA LEU A 112 4.54 -33.93 -1.00
C LEU A 112 3.81 -32.64 -1.39
N TYR A 113 4.49 -31.78 -2.13
CA TYR A 113 3.92 -30.55 -2.69
C TYR A 113 3.63 -30.73 -4.19
N PHE A 114 2.40 -30.45 -4.59
CA PHE A 114 1.96 -30.57 -5.98
C PHE A 114 1.00 -29.44 -6.35
N ASN A 115 1.10 -28.94 -7.58
CA ASN A 115 0.18 -27.97 -8.16
C ASN A 115 -0.17 -28.38 -9.60
N THR A 116 -1.46 -28.35 -9.95
CA THR A 116 -1.90 -28.72 -11.31
C THR A 116 -1.55 -27.65 -12.34
N TYR A 117 -1.64 -26.37 -11.95
CA TYR A 117 -1.47 -25.22 -12.84
C TYR A 117 -0.30 -24.30 -12.48
N GLY A 118 0.41 -24.61 -11.39
CA GLY A 118 1.50 -23.76 -10.89
C GLY A 118 2.67 -23.74 -11.85
N GLY A 119 3.29 -22.56 -12.02
CA GLY A 119 4.47 -22.41 -12.87
C GLY A 119 4.23 -22.72 -14.36
N ASN A 120 2.99 -22.66 -14.84
CA ASN A 120 2.71 -22.97 -16.24
C ASN A 120 3.44 -21.97 -17.18
N PRO A 121 3.85 -22.40 -18.40
CA PRO A 121 4.63 -21.56 -19.30
C PRO A 121 3.94 -20.25 -19.69
N MET A 122 2.61 -20.26 -19.83
CA MET A 122 1.85 -19.05 -20.17
C MET A 122 1.93 -18.01 -19.05
N ALA A 123 1.66 -18.42 -17.80
CA ALA A 123 1.78 -17.55 -16.64
C ALA A 123 3.20 -17.01 -16.50
N THR A 124 4.21 -17.86 -16.70
CA THR A 124 5.62 -17.48 -16.59
C THR A 124 6.02 -16.45 -17.65
N THR A 125 5.59 -16.64 -18.90
CA THR A 125 5.82 -15.66 -19.98
C THR A 125 5.13 -14.33 -19.67
N VAL A 126 3.88 -14.36 -19.20
CA VAL A 126 3.18 -13.13 -18.78
C VAL A 126 3.94 -12.43 -17.66
N GLY A 127 4.36 -13.15 -16.62
CA GLY A 127 5.11 -12.58 -15.52
C GLY A 127 6.43 -11.95 -15.96
N LYS A 128 7.17 -12.60 -16.86
CA LYS A 128 8.39 -12.04 -17.47
C LYS A 128 8.09 -10.74 -18.21
N THR A 129 7.09 -10.72 -19.08
CA THR A 129 6.71 -9.52 -19.84
C THR A 129 6.24 -8.38 -18.96
N VAL A 130 5.54 -8.68 -17.85
CA VAL A 130 5.17 -7.65 -16.87
C VAL A 130 6.41 -6.99 -16.25
N LEU A 131 7.42 -7.78 -15.89
CA LEU A 131 8.67 -7.24 -15.36
C LEU A 131 9.40 -6.37 -16.41
N GLU A 132 9.48 -6.84 -17.66
CA GLU A 132 10.05 -6.09 -18.78
C GLU A 132 9.35 -4.74 -18.97
N VAL A 133 8.01 -4.72 -18.98
CA VAL A 133 7.23 -3.47 -19.11
C VAL A 133 7.44 -2.52 -17.93
N ILE A 134 7.52 -3.03 -16.69
CA ILE A 134 7.79 -2.19 -15.52
C ILE A 134 9.14 -1.47 -15.65
N GLU A 135 10.16 -2.17 -16.16
CA GLU A 135 11.50 -1.64 -16.40
C GLU A 135 11.54 -0.67 -17.59
N GLU A 136 11.08 -1.10 -18.76
CA GLU A 136 11.15 -0.35 -20.03
C GLU A 136 10.34 0.95 -19.99
N GLU A 137 9.12 0.90 -19.44
CA GLU A 137 8.24 2.07 -19.33
C GLU A 137 8.49 2.89 -18.05
N LYS A 138 9.48 2.50 -17.23
CA LYS A 138 9.83 3.17 -15.98
C LYS A 138 8.64 3.35 -15.02
N LEU A 139 7.81 2.32 -14.92
CA LEU A 139 6.54 2.41 -14.17
C LEU A 139 6.75 2.64 -12.67
N GLN A 140 7.85 2.14 -12.10
CA GLN A 140 8.22 2.45 -10.72
C GLN A 140 8.53 3.95 -10.54
N GLU A 141 9.28 4.56 -11.46
CA GLU A 141 9.56 6.00 -11.44
C GLU A 141 8.26 6.80 -11.56
N ASN A 142 7.35 6.39 -12.45
CA ASN A 142 6.03 7.02 -12.54
C ASN A 142 5.22 6.89 -11.25
N CYS A 143 5.31 5.74 -10.55
CA CYS A 143 4.68 5.57 -9.24
C CYS A 143 5.21 6.57 -8.22
N ALA A 144 6.51 6.85 -8.20
CA ALA A 144 7.10 7.86 -7.34
C ALA A 144 6.60 9.27 -7.72
N VAL A 145 6.79 9.66 -8.98
CA VAL A 145 6.50 11.04 -9.45
C VAL A 145 5.02 11.38 -9.41
N VAL A 146 4.16 10.51 -9.94
CA VAL A 146 2.71 10.74 -9.99
C VAL A 146 2.06 10.42 -8.65
N GLY A 147 2.57 9.45 -7.90
CA GLY A 147 2.11 9.15 -6.54
C GLY A 147 2.31 10.32 -5.58
N ASP A 148 3.49 10.92 -5.57
CA ASP A 148 3.77 12.12 -4.75
C ASP A 148 2.87 13.30 -5.13
N TYR A 149 2.67 13.50 -6.44
CA TYR A 149 1.71 14.50 -6.93
C TYR A 149 0.29 14.22 -6.42
N PHE A 150 -0.16 12.96 -6.52
CA PHE A 150 -1.49 12.55 -6.11
C PHE A 150 -1.72 12.74 -4.60
N LEU A 151 -0.78 12.30 -3.77
CA LEU A 151 -0.84 12.51 -2.33
C LEU A 151 -0.92 14.01 -1.99
N LYS A 152 -0.12 14.87 -2.66
CA LYS A 152 -0.15 16.33 -2.45
C LYS A 152 -1.51 16.93 -2.81
N GLN A 153 -2.05 16.56 -3.98
CA GLN A 153 -3.34 17.06 -4.45
C GLN A 153 -4.50 16.64 -3.52
N LEU A 154 -4.54 15.37 -3.12
CA LEU A 154 -5.55 14.88 -2.17
C LEU A 154 -5.46 15.58 -0.81
N SER A 155 -4.24 15.84 -0.33
CA SER A 155 -4.01 16.54 0.95
C SER A 155 -4.40 18.01 0.90
N SER A 156 -4.50 18.59 -0.30
CA SER A 156 -4.92 19.99 -0.51
C SER A 156 -6.43 20.19 -0.55
N ILE A 157 -7.22 19.10 -0.55
CA ILE A 157 -8.68 19.18 -0.50
C ILE A 157 -9.10 19.73 0.87
N ASP A 158 -9.70 20.92 0.88
CA ASP A 158 -10.24 21.52 2.10
C ASP A 158 -11.60 20.91 2.44
N SER A 159 -11.59 19.88 3.29
CA SER A 159 -12.78 19.26 3.85
C SER A 159 -12.54 18.80 5.28
N HIS A 160 -13.50 19.11 6.16
CA HIS A 160 -13.50 18.62 7.54
C HIS A 160 -13.75 17.11 7.63
N LEU A 161 -14.32 16.51 6.57
CA LEU A 161 -14.52 15.07 6.49
C LEU A 161 -13.24 14.30 6.20
N ILE A 162 -12.16 14.94 5.74
CA ILE A 162 -10.86 14.28 5.56
C ILE A 162 -10.09 14.32 6.88
N GLY A 163 -9.98 13.15 7.49
CA GLY A 163 -9.22 12.95 8.73
C GLY A 163 -7.73 12.73 8.49
N ASP A 164 -7.37 12.01 7.43
CA ASP A 164 -5.97 11.73 7.08
C ASP A 164 -5.82 11.33 5.61
N VAL A 165 -4.69 11.71 4.99
CA VAL A 165 -4.23 11.23 3.68
C VAL A 165 -2.88 10.55 3.88
N ARG A 166 -2.78 9.29 3.47
CA ARG A 166 -1.59 8.47 3.69
C ARG A 166 -1.29 7.53 2.53
N GLY A 167 -0.04 7.11 2.40
CA GLY A 167 0.38 6.13 1.41
C GLY A 167 1.81 6.33 0.95
N LYS A 168 2.26 5.49 0.02
CA LYS A 168 3.54 5.65 -0.70
C LYS A 168 3.30 5.33 -2.17
N GLY A 169 3.90 6.10 -3.07
CA GLY A 169 3.69 5.97 -4.51
C GLY A 169 2.20 5.96 -4.86
N LEU A 170 1.76 4.94 -5.62
CA LEU A 170 0.37 4.78 -6.03
C LEU A 170 -0.43 3.83 -5.12
N MET A 171 -0.02 3.66 -3.86
CA MET A 171 -0.77 2.95 -2.83
C MET A 171 -1.26 3.95 -1.78
N ILE A 172 -2.45 4.51 -2.01
CA ILE A 172 -2.96 5.69 -1.31
C ILE A 172 -4.26 5.37 -0.55
N GLY A 173 -4.43 6.00 0.60
CA GLY A 173 -5.64 6.00 1.42
C GLY A 173 -6.04 7.40 1.84
N VAL A 174 -7.33 7.73 1.69
CA VAL A 174 -7.95 8.95 2.24
C VAL A 174 -8.99 8.53 3.27
N GLU A 175 -8.73 8.80 4.54
CA GLU A 175 -9.62 8.45 5.65
C GLU A 175 -10.69 9.52 5.85
N LEU A 176 -11.94 9.06 5.84
CA LEU A 176 -13.10 9.90 6.05
C LEU A 176 -13.60 9.79 7.49
N ILE A 177 -13.87 10.93 8.11
CA ILE A 177 -14.34 11.08 9.48
C ILE A 177 -15.62 11.92 9.53
N ASP A 178 -16.35 11.82 10.63
CA ASP A 178 -17.44 12.73 10.98
C ASP A 178 -16.91 13.96 11.74
N GLU A 179 -17.84 14.82 12.16
CA GLU A 179 -17.59 16.07 12.88
C GLU A 179 -16.94 15.87 14.26
N ASP A 180 -17.13 14.70 14.87
CA ASP A 180 -16.50 14.31 16.14
C ASP A 180 -15.11 13.67 15.94
N GLY A 181 -14.66 13.53 14.69
CA GLY A 181 -13.41 12.85 14.35
C GLY A 181 -13.48 11.32 14.40
N LYS A 182 -14.69 10.74 14.45
CA LYS A 182 -14.90 9.29 14.38
C LYS A 182 -14.99 8.83 12.92
N PRO A 183 -14.75 7.54 12.63
CA PRO A 183 -14.90 7.01 11.28
C PRO A 183 -16.27 7.32 10.67
N LEU A 184 -16.29 7.90 9.47
CA LEU A 184 -17.53 8.13 8.74
C LEU A 184 -18.14 6.80 8.30
N THR A 185 -19.43 6.58 8.57
CA THR A 185 -20.12 5.31 8.27
C THR A 185 -21.52 5.53 7.67
N GLY A 186 -22.21 4.43 7.37
CA GLY A 186 -23.61 4.44 6.91
C GLY A 186 -23.84 5.11 5.55
N ASP A 187 -25.06 5.63 5.37
CA ASP A 187 -25.53 6.20 4.11
C ASP A 187 -24.71 7.40 3.64
N ARG A 188 -24.20 8.20 4.59
CA ARG A 188 -23.35 9.35 4.26
C ARG A 188 -22.07 8.91 3.56
N LEU A 189 -21.39 7.89 4.10
CA LEU A 189 -20.21 7.30 3.45
C LEU A 189 -20.56 6.69 2.09
N ALA A 190 -21.63 5.89 2.02
CA ALA A 190 -22.06 5.26 0.77
C ALA A 190 -22.36 6.29 -0.33
N SER A 191 -23.02 7.39 0.03
CA SER A 191 -23.34 8.48 -0.89
C SER A 191 -22.09 9.16 -1.47
N ILE A 192 -20.99 9.25 -0.71
CA ILE A 192 -19.72 9.79 -1.22
C ILE A 192 -19.15 8.88 -2.30
N PHE A 193 -19.13 7.56 -2.08
CA PHE A 193 -18.68 6.60 -3.11
C PHE A 193 -19.54 6.67 -4.38
N GLU A 194 -20.87 6.74 -4.23
CA GLU A 194 -21.77 6.87 -5.37
C GLU A 194 -21.54 8.18 -6.14
N ARG A 195 -21.36 9.32 -5.46
CA ARG A 195 -21.05 10.60 -6.12
C ARG A 195 -19.71 10.57 -6.87
N ILE A 196 -18.68 9.92 -6.32
CA ILE A 196 -17.40 9.75 -7.00
C ILE A 196 -17.59 8.87 -8.25
N LYS A 197 -18.36 7.78 -8.14
CA LYS A 197 -18.72 6.91 -9.28
C LYS A 197 -19.49 7.66 -10.35
N ASP A 198 -20.46 8.49 -9.99
CA ASP A 198 -21.29 9.24 -10.94
C ASP A 198 -20.49 10.32 -11.68
N ARG A 199 -19.32 10.71 -11.15
CA ARG A 199 -18.29 11.51 -11.82
C ARG A 199 -17.35 10.69 -12.71
N GLY A 200 -17.59 9.39 -12.86
CA GLY A 200 -16.81 8.47 -13.69
C GLY A 200 -15.53 7.95 -13.04
N VAL A 201 -15.38 8.09 -11.72
CA VAL A 201 -14.17 7.68 -10.99
C VAL A 201 -14.50 6.51 -10.06
N LEU A 202 -13.72 5.44 -10.12
CA LEU A 202 -13.88 4.28 -9.24
C LEU A 202 -12.77 4.28 -8.19
N VAL A 203 -13.16 4.33 -6.92
CA VAL A 203 -12.25 4.20 -5.77
C VAL A 203 -12.66 3.01 -4.91
N GLY A 204 -11.67 2.31 -4.36
CA GLY A 204 -11.94 1.16 -3.50
C GLY A 204 -12.37 1.58 -2.11
N LYS A 205 -13.16 0.74 -1.45
CA LYS A 205 -13.44 0.85 -0.01
C LYS A 205 -12.35 0.13 0.80
N GLY A 206 -11.89 0.72 1.90
CA GLY A 206 -10.86 0.14 2.76
C GLY A 206 -10.91 0.66 4.20
N GLY A 207 -9.90 0.27 4.97
CA GLY A 207 -9.82 0.55 6.41
C GLY A 207 -10.69 -0.41 7.23
N LEU A 208 -10.36 -0.57 8.52
CA LEU A 208 -11.07 -1.47 9.44
C LEU A 208 -12.56 -1.13 9.55
N ASN A 209 -12.88 0.17 9.54
CA ASN A 209 -14.26 0.67 9.62
C ASN A 209 -14.88 0.93 8.24
N GLY A 210 -14.18 0.58 7.15
CA GLY A 210 -14.64 0.81 5.78
C GLY A 210 -14.65 2.27 5.34
N ASN A 211 -14.11 3.20 6.13
CA ASN A 211 -14.17 4.65 5.94
C ASN A 211 -12.98 5.23 5.15
N VAL A 212 -12.16 4.39 4.51
CA VAL A 212 -10.99 4.85 3.73
C VAL A 212 -11.25 4.68 2.24
N LEU A 213 -11.13 5.77 1.48
CA LEU A 213 -11.01 5.71 0.03
C LEU A 213 -9.64 5.13 -0.31
N ARG A 214 -9.63 3.87 -0.76
CA ARG A 214 -8.43 3.12 -1.12
C ARG A 214 -8.15 3.29 -2.61
N ILE A 215 -7.10 4.01 -2.92
CA ILE A 215 -6.77 4.45 -4.29
C ILE A 215 -5.49 3.74 -4.74
N LYS A 216 -5.63 2.86 -5.74
CA LYS A 216 -4.56 2.01 -6.30
C LYS A 216 -4.69 1.90 -7.82
N PRO A 217 -4.46 3.00 -8.56
CA PRO A 217 -4.63 3.02 -10.00
C PRO A 217 -3.56 2.16 -10.71
N PRO A 218 -3.72 1.89 -12.02
CA PRO A 218 -2.62 1.37 -12.84
C PRO A 218 -1.35 2.23 -12.71
N MET A 219 -0.18 1.61 -12.84
CA MET A 219 1.10 2.31 -12.63
C MET A 219 1.42 3.32 -13.74
N CYS A 220 0.74 3.24 -14.89
CA CYS A 220 0.86 4.17 -16.01
C CYS A 220 -0.09 5.39 -15.92
N ILE A 221 -0.77 5.60 -14.78
CA ILE A 221 -1.66 6.74 -14.59
C ILE A 221 -0.92 8.08 -14.75
N THR A 222 -1.60 9.07 -15.34
CA THR A 222 -1.04 10.42 -15.58
C THR A 222 -1.51 11.43 -14.52
N LYS A 223 -0.83 12.58 -14.43
CA LYS A 223 -1.27 13.70 -13.58
C LYS A 223 -2.66 14.21 -13.96
N GLN A 224 -3.02 14.19 -15.24
CA GLN A 224 -4.38 14.56 -15.67
C GLN A 224 -5.44 13.61 -15.11
N ASN A 225 -5.17 12.30 -15.05
CA ASN A 225 -6.09 11.36 -14.42
C ASN A 225 -6.19 11.59 -12.91
N VAL A 226 -5.07 11.95 -12.27
CA VAL A 226 -5.04 12.36 -10.86
C VAL A 226 -5.95 13.58 -10.63
N ASP A 227 -5.83 14.62 -11.46
CA ASP A 227 -6.63 15.84 -11.34
C ASP A 227 -8.14 15.53 -11.44
N THR A 228 -8.52 14.67 -12.39
CA THR A 228 -9.92 14.19 -12.51
C THR A 228 -10.39 13.48 -11.24
N CYS A 229 -9.56 12.60 -10.67
CA CYS A 229 -9.90 11.86 -9.45
C CYS A 229 -10.05 12.80 -8.24
N VAL A 230 -9.10 13.72 -8.07
CA VAL A 230 -9.09 14.70 -6.97
C VAL A 230 -10.30 15.63 -7.07
N SER A 231 -10.64 16.12 -8.27
CA SER A 231 -11.85 16.92 -8.51
C SER A 231 -13.11 16.15 -8.14
N ALA A 232 -13.23 14.89 -8.58
CA ALA A 232 -14.40 14.06 -8.26
C ALA A 232 -14.56 13.84 -6.75
N ILE A 233 -13.46 13.58 -6.02
CA ILE A 233 -13.45 13.42 -4.57
C ILE A 233 -13.84 14.75 -3.89
N ALA A 234 -13.21 15.86 -4.28
CA ALA A 234 -13.50 17.17 -3.70
C ALA A 234 -14.98 17.57 -3.86
N ASP A 235 -15.57 17.32 -5.03
CA ASP A 235 -16.98 17.63 -5.28
C ASP A 235 -17.92 16.70 -4.51
N ALA A 236 -17.60 15.40 -4.42
CA ALA A 236 -18.38 14.45 -3.65
C ALA A 236 -18.40 14.77 -2.14
N LEU A 237 -17.36 15.42 -1.62
CA LEU A 237 -17.25 15.84 -0.22
C LEU A 237 -18.00 17.15 0.09
N LYS A 238 -18.30 17.99 -0.90
CA LYS A 238 -19.05 19.25 -0.70
C LYS A 238 -20.55 19.04 -0.50
N GLN A 239 -21.13 18.03 -1.17
CA GLN A 239 -22.58 17.83 -1.28
C GLN A 239 -23.21 17.03 -0.12
N GLY A 240 -22.49 16.84 0.98
CA GLY A 240 -22.93 16.10 2.18
C GLY A 240 -22.98 16.96 3.46
N ASN A 241 -23.05 18.29 3.28
CA ASN A 241 -23.34 19.28 4.32
C ASN A 241 -24.82 19.64 4.30
#